data_AF-A0A957XK18-F1
#
_entry.id   AF-A0A957XK18-F1
#
_cell.length_a   1.000
_cell.length_b   1.000
_cell.length_c   1.000
_cell.angle_alpha   90.00
_cell.angle_beta   90.00
_cell.angle_gamma   90.00
#
_symmetry.space_group_name_H-M   'P 1'
#
loop_
_entity.id
_entity.type
_entity.pdbx_description
1 polymer ?
#
loop_
_entity_poly.entity_id
_entity_poly.type
_entity_poly.pdbx_seq_one_letter_code
_entity_poly.pdbx_strand_id
1 'polypeptide(L)'
;MNQPIQSRDEQYKIALSWRKNGGQVPLQGFDLAGCDLALVDLAGANLTRAIFRQANLTGASLGGAHLRGADFSMAILQDAHLEKAQLEQADFTGANLQQTNLIQANLTGADFRLADLREAMLLGANLSNADFWAARMTGASLKGCNLTGVNFAGAIMAAAEMAGATFVGAKNMSGVNLKRAILTRAVLTKVNLAGAFLGDSFLDEAEMTEVNLGGAYLAHARLTRATLTQANLAGAFLARAKLTKANLSGAILRGAVLTGANLFEADLTGANLDGAHLAGATMPDGSQA
;
A
#
# COMPACT_ATOMS: atom_id res chain seq x y z
N MET A 1 25.31 -22.82 -21.19
CA MET A 1 25.02 -23.32 -22.55
C MET A 1 23.76 -22.62 -23.01
N ASN A 2 23.83 -21.80 -24.06
CA ASN A 2 22.64 -21.20 -24.67
C ASN A 2 21.86 -22.33 -25.35
N GLN A 3 20.73 -22.73 -24.77
CA GLN A 3 19.76 -23.52 -25.52
C GLN A 3 19.29 -22.70 -26.74
N PRO A 4 18.99 -23.34 -27.89
CA PRO A 4 18.41 -22.63 -29.02
C PRO A 4 17.16 -21.87 -28.55
N ILE A 5 16.92 -20.68 -29.11
CA ILE A 5 15.72 -19.89 -28.80
C ILE A 5 14.52 -20.73 -29.26
N GLN A 6 13.91 -21.45 -28.32
CA GLN A 6 12.68 -22.21 -28.52
C GLN A 6 11.59 -21.24 -28.96
N SER A 7 10.72 -21.67 -29.87
CA SER A 7 9.58 -20.84 -30.27
C SER A 7 8.67 -20.55 -29.07
N ARG A 8 7.91 -19.45 -29.09
CA ARG A 8 6.96 -19.10 -28.00
C ARG A 8 6.02 -20.28 -27.67
N ASP A 9 5.53 -20.98 -28.68
CA ASP A 9 4.64 -22.14 -28.50
C ASP A 9 5.34 -23.32 -27.80
N GLU A 10 6.64 -23.50 -28.03
CA GLU A 10 7.43 -24.52 -27.36
C GLU A 10 7.70 -24.12 -25.90
N GLN A 11 8.05 -22.86 -25.65
CA GLN A 11 8.22 -22.30 -24.31
C GLN A 11 6.94 -22.41 -23.48
N TYR A 12 5.79 -22.12 -24.09
CA TYR A 12 4.46 -22.30 -23.49
C TYR A 12 4.19 -23.76 -23.09
N LYS A 13 4.44 -24.72 -23.99
CA LYS A 13 4.27 -26.16 -23.70
C LYS A 13 5.20 -26.62 -22.57
N ILE A 14 6.40 -26.09 -22.51
CA ILE A 14 7.35 -26.37 -21.43
C ILE A 14 6.81 -25.82 -20.10
N ALA A 15 6.30 -24.58 -20.07
CA ALA A 15 5.70 -24.00 -18.88
C ALA A 15 4.50 -24.83 -18.36
N LEU A 16 3.59 -25.23 -19.24
CA LEU A 16 2.41 -26.05 -18.88
C LEU A 16 2.76 -27.43 -18.29
N SER A 17 3.92 -27.97 -18.65
CA SER A 17 4.36 -29.29 -18.22
C SER A 17 5.51 -29.23 -17.20
N TRP A 18 5.93 -28.03 -16.78
CA TRP A 18 7.13 -27.82 -15.97
C TRP A 18 7.15 -28.67 -14.70
N ARG A 19 6.07 -28.57 -13.90
CA ARG A 19 5.93 -29.35 -12.67
C ARG A 19 5.83 -30.85 -12.93
N LYS A 20 5.08 -31.25 -13.97
CA LYS A 20 4.90 -32.65 -14.37
C LYS A 20 6.22 -33.30 -14.80
N ASN A 21 7.13 -32.50 -15.36
CA ASN A 21 8.46 -32.91 -15.81
C ASN A 21 9.55 -32.72 -14.73
N GLY A 22 9.17 -32.65 -13.46
CA GLY A 22 10.10 -32.62 -12.32
C GLY A 22 10.68 -31.24 -11.99
N GLY A 23 10.23 -30.16 -12.64
CA GLY A 23 10.58 -28.78 -12.29
C GLY A 23 12.06 -28.40 -12.49
N GLN A 24 12.79 -29.16 -13.30
CA GLN A 24 14.23 -28.98 -13.46
C GLN A 24 14.62 -27.96 -14.54
N VAL A 25 13.73 -27.68 -15.49
CA VAL A 25 14.01 -26.74 -16.58
C VAL A 25 13.88 -25.30 -16.06
N PRO A 26 14.93 -24.48 -16.08
CA PRO A 26 14.81 -23.05 -15.80
C PRO A 26 13.96 -22.39 -16.88
N LEU A 27 13.02 -21.55 -16.46
CA LEU A 27 12.12 -20.80 -17.35
C LEU A 27 12.55 -19.32 -17.47
N GLN A 28 13.84 -19.06 -17.21
CA GLN A 28 14.42 -17.73 -17.21
C GLN A 28 14.30 -17.08 -18.59
N GLY A 29 13.75 -15.88 -18.65
CA GLY A 29 13.61 -15.13 -19.90
C GLY A 29 12.59 -15.70 -20.89
N PHE A 30 11.77 -16.66 -20.47
CA PHE A 30 10.77 -17.24 -21.36
C PHE A 30 9.76 -16.18 -21.81
N ASP A 31 9.44 -16.16 -23.10
CA ASP A 31 8.33 -15.43 -23.69
C ASP A 31 7.06 -16.25 -23.56
N LEU A 32 6.18 -15.79 -22.67
CA LEU A 32 4.86 -16.34 -22.37
C LEU A 32 3.77 -15.27 -22.59
N ALA A 33 4.07 -14.26 -23.41
CA ALA A 33 3.16 -13.14 -23.64
C ALA A 33 1.86 -13.61 -24.31
N GLY A 34 0.72 -13.22 -23.72
CA GLY A 34 -0.61 -13.59 -24.20
C GLY A 34 -0.99 -15.07 -24.03
N CYS A 35 -0.13 -15.88 -23.40
CA CYS A 35 -0.41 -17.29 -23.18
C CYS A 35 -1.50 -17.50 -22.11
N ASP A 36 -2.28 -18.58 -22.25
CA ASP A 36 -3.21 -19.02 -21.21
C ASP A 36 -2.53 -20.00 -20.26
N LEU A 37 -2.13 -19.48 -19.11
CA LEU A 37 -1.44 -20.16 -18.03
C LEU A 37 -2.34 -20.27 -16.78
N ALA A 38 -3.66 -20.21 -16.94
CA ALA A 38 -4.57 -20.37 -15.82
C ALA A 38 -4.32 -21.69 -15.08
N LEU A 39 -4.29 -21.62 -13.75
CA LEU A 39 -4.09 -22.75 -12.84
C LEU A 39 -2.76 -23.52 -13.05
N VAL A 40 -1.80 -22.97 -13.79
CA VAL A 40 -0.50 -23.62 -13.96
C VAL A 40 0.26 -23.67 -12.64
N ASP A 41 0.93 -24.79 -12.36
CA ASP A 41 1.85 -24.90 -11.21
C ASP A 41 3.28 -24.60 -11.65
N LEU A 42 3.74 -23.41 -11.26
CA LEU A 42 5.09 -22.87 -11.42
C LEU A 42 5.71 -22.53 -10.05
N ALA A 43 5.24 -23.16 -8.96
CA ALA A 43 5.74 -22.88 -7.62
C ALA A 43 7.23 -23.21 -7.51
N GLY A 44 8.02 -22.22 -7.05
CA GLY A 44 9.48 -22.30 -6.96
C GLY A 44 10.23 -22.27 -8.29
N ALA A 45 9.55 -22.04 -9.42
CA ALA A 45 10.21 -21.96 -10.72
C ALA A 45 11.16 -20.76 -10.82
N ASN A 46 12.27 -20.93 -11.54
CA ASN A 46 13.10 -19.80 -11.93
C ASN A 46 12.54 -19.16 -13.20
N LEU A 47 11.85 -18.04 -13.04
CA LEU A 47 11.17 -17.24 -14.05
C LEU A 47 11.77 -15.82 -14.13
N THR A 48 13.05 -15.68 -13.73
CA THR A 48 13.76 -14.41 -13.75
C THR A 48 13.64 -13.80 -15.14
N ARG A 49 13.17 -12.55 -15.23
CA ARG A 49 12.96 -11.83 -16.51
C ARG A 49 12.04 -12.52 -17.53
N ALA A 50 11.21 -13.48 -17.11
CA ALA A 50 10.18 -14.05 -17.97
C ALA A 50 9.15 -12.96 -18.38
N ILE A 51 8.57 -13.11 -19.57
CA ILE A 51 7.63 -12.17 -20.17
C ILE A 51 6.24 -12.78 -20.10
N PHE A 52 5.40 -12.27 -19.22
CA PHE A 52 3.99 -12.62 -19.03
C PHE A 52 3.04 -11.52 -19.50
N ARG A 53 3.51 -10.57 -20.31
CA ARG A 53 2.68 -9.46 -20.79
C ARG A 53 1.38 -9.97 -21.40
N GLN A 54 0.24 -9.45 -20.93
CA GLN A 54 -1.11 -9.87 -21.35
C GLN A 54 -1.44 -11.36 -21.15
N ALA A 55 -0.63 -12.13 -20.44
CA ALA A 55 -0.90 -13.53 -20.16
C ALA A 55 -2.06 -13.69 -19.17
N ASN A 56 -2.79 -14.80 -19.29
CA ASN A 56 -3.76 -15.21 -18.28
C ASN A 56 -3.09 -16.14 -17.28
N LEU A 57 -2.94 -15.69 -16.04
CA LEU A 57 -2.37 -16.41 -14.90
C LEU A 57 -3.41 -16.60 -13.79
N THR A 58 -4.71 -16.56 -14.13
CA THR A 58 -5.78 -16.69 -13.15
C THR A 58 -5.63 -17.98 -12.34
N GLY A 59 -5.54 -17.84 -11.01
CA GLY A 59 -5.35 -18.97 -10.08
C GLY A 59 -4.03 -19.74 -10.25
N ALA A 60 -3.05 -19.22 -11.00
CA ALA A 60 -1.76 -19.88 -11.17
C ALA A 60 -0.97 -19.94 -9.84
N SER A 61 -0.21 -21.02 -9.64
CA SER A 61 0.67 -21.19 -8.49
C SER A 61 2.09 -20.77 -8.83
N LEU A 62 2.56 -19.69 -8.20
CA LEU A 62 3.87 -19.07 -8.35
C LEU A 62 4.55 -18.87 -6.97
N GLY A 63 4.04 -19.52 -5.92
CA GLY A 63 4.57 -19.43 -4.57
C GLY A 63 6.07 -19.73 -4.51
N GLY A 64 6.84 -18.84 -3.91
CA GLY A 64 8.30 -18.94 -3.82
C GLY A 64 9.08 -18.90 -5.14
N ALA A 65 8.43 -18.59 -6.28
CA ALA A 65 9.11 -18.51 -7.56
C ALA A 65 10.12 -17.34 -7.62
N HIS A 66 11.17 -17.50 -8.42
CA HIS A 66 12.14 -16.42 -8.70
C HIS A 66 11.67 -15.64 -9.92
N LEU A 67 11.15 -14.43 -9.72
CA LEU A 67 10.48 -13.60 -10.71
C LEU A 67 11.11 -12.21 -10.83
N ARG A 68 12.36 -12.06 -10.40
CA ARG A 68 13.07 -10.78 -10.47
C ARG A 68 13.06 -10.23 -11.89
N GLY A 69 12.57 -9.01 -12.05
CA GLY A 69 12.47 -8.31 -13.33
C GLY A 69 11.55 -8.97 -14.35
N ALA A 70 10.62 -9.84 -13.94
CA ALA A 70 9.60 -10.40 -14.82
C ALA A 70 8.61 -9.32 -15.26
N ASP A 71 8.11 -9.43 -16.49
CA ASP A 71 7.14 -8.50 -17.08
C ASP A 71 5.74 -9.12 -17.02
N PHE A 72 4.93 -8.67 -16.07
CA PHE A 72 3.51 -8.97 -15.93
C PHE A 72 2.60 -7.84 -16.43
N SER A 73 3.12 -6.92 -17.25
CA SER A 73 2.34 -5.76 -17.71
C SER A 73 1.05 -6.23 -18.41
N MET A 74 -0.08 -5.64 -18.02
CA MET A 74 -1.42 -5.98 -18.53
C MET A 74 -1.83 -7.46 -18.35
N ALA A 75 -1.13 -8.25 -17.52
CA ALA A 75 -1.47 -9.65 -17.26
C ALA A 75 -2.68 -9.78 -16.32
N ILE A 76 -3.33 -10.95 -16.34
CA ILE A 76 -4.43 -11.29 -15.43
C ILE A 76 -3.90 -12.27 -14.39
N LEU A 77 -3.73 -11.82 -13.14
CA LEU A 77 -3.27 -12.61 -11.99
C LEU A 77 -4.36 -12.78 -10.93
N GLN A 78 -5.63 -12.61 -11.30
CA GLN A 78 -6.74 -12.77 -10.37
C GLN A 78 -6.65 -14.13 -9.66
N ASP A 79 -6.79 -14.14 -8.34
CA ASP A 79 -6.69 -15.34 -7.49
C ASP A 79 -5.34 -16.11 -7.57
N ALA A 80 -4.31 -15.57 -8.23
CA ALA A 80 -3.01 -16.22 -8.32
C ALA A 80 -2.29 -16.27 -6.96
N HIS A 81 -1.45 -17.30 -6.79
CA HIS A 81 -0.69 -17.56 -5.57
C HIS A 81 0.78 -17.18 -5.76
N LEU A 82 1.22 -16.06 -5.20
CA LEU A 82 2.60 -15.54 -5.25
C LEU A 82 3.20 -15.37 -3.84
N GLU A 83 2.73 -16.12 -2.84
CA GLU A 83 3.29 -16.04 -1.49
C GLU A 83 4.80 -16.31 -1.50
N LYS A 84 5.56 -15.47 -0.80
CA LYS A 84 7.03 -15.56 -0.68
C LYS A 84 7.79 -15.52 -2.01
N ALA A 85 7.15 -15.13 -3.12
CA ALA A 85 7.84 -14.99 -4.41
C ALA A 85 8.88 -13.85 -4.37
N GLN A 86 9.94 -14.00 -5.18
CA GLN A 86 10.98 -12.98 -5.37
C GLN A 86 10.65 -12.16 -6.60
N LEU A 87 10.02 -11.00 -6.40
CA LEU A 87 9.43 -10.13 -7.42
C LEU A 87 10.14 -8.77 -7.51
N GLU A 88 11.42 -8.71 -7.15
CA GLU A 88 12.18 -7.47 -7.18
C GLU A 88 12.19 -6.90 -8.61
N GLN A 89 11.84 -5.62 -8.75
CA GLN A 89 11.80 -4.92 -10.04
C GLN A 89 10.85 -5.54 -11.08
N ALA A 90 9.89 -6.38 -10.66
CA ALA A 90 8.87 -6.90 -11.57
C ALA A 90 7.93 -5.78 -12.05
N ASP A 91 7.47 -5.87 -13.29
CA ASP A 91 6.54 -4.92 -13.89
C ASP A 91 5.12 -5.47 -13.87
N PHE A 92 4.24 -4.87 -13.09
CA PHE A 92 2.79 -5.16 -13.01
C PHE A 92 1.94 -4.02 -13.59
N THR A 93 2.51 -3.16 -14.43
CA THR A 93 1.81 -2.00 -14.98
C THR A 93 0.50 -2.42 -15.65
N GLY A 94 -0.63 -1.89 -15.16
CA GLY A 94 -1.97 -2.18 -15.66
C GLY A 94 -2.45 -3.62 -15.47
N ALA A 95 -1.75 -4.45 -14.70
CA ALA A 95 -2.14 -5.83 -14.44
C ALA A 95 -3.37 -5.92 -13.51
N ASN A 96 -4.14 -7.00 -13.65
CA ASN A 96 -5.24 -7.33 -12.75
C ASN A 96 -4.74 -8.32 -11.67
N LEU A 97 -4.53 -7.82 -10.45
CA LEU A 97 -4.13 -8.58 -9.26
C LEU A 97 -5.25 -8.66 -8.21
N GLN A 98 -6.51 -8.65 -8.65
CA GLN A 98 -7.62 -8.80 -7.71
C GLN A 98 -7.50 -10.11 -6.93
N GLN A 99 -7.61 -10.03 -5.61
CA GLN A 99 -7.57 -11.20 -4.70
C GLN A 99 -6.30 -12.06 -4.81
N THR A 100 -5.24 -11.55 -5.44
CA THR A 100 -3.95 -12.24 -5.55
C THR A 100 -3.29 -12.37 -4.17
N ASN A 101 -2.69 -13.54 -3.91
CA ASN A 101 -1.92 -13.79 -2.70
C ASN A 101 -0.45 -13.37 -2.89
N LEU A 102 -0.01 -12.28 -2.27
CA LEU A 102 1.35 -11.77 -2.26
C LEU A 102 1.97 -11.77 -0.86
N ILE A 103 1.43 -12.60 0.05
CA ILE A 103 1.89 -12.66 1.45
C ILE A 103 3.39 -12.94 1.51
N GLN A 104 4.12 -12.08 2.25
CA GLN A 104 5.57 -12.17 2.43
C GLN A 104 6.41 -12.15 1.13
N ALA A 105 5.84 -11.71 -0.01
CA ALA A 105 6.60 -11.56 -1.24
C ALA A 105 7.63 -10.42 -1.14
N ASN A 106 8.74 -10.55 -1.87
CA ASN A 106 9.70 -9.45 -2.04
C ASN A 106 9.37 -8.66 -3.31
N LEU A 107 8.75 -7.50 -3.14
CA LEU A 107 8.28 -6.61 -4.20
C LEU A 107 9.13 -5.32 -4.28
N THR A 108 10.39 -5.39 -3.84
CA THR A 108 11.27 -4.22 -3.81
C THR A 108 11.42 -3.62 -5.22
N GLY A 109 11.03 -2.36 -5.36
CA GLY A 109 11.10 -1.62 -6.62
C GLY A 109 10.16 -2.14 -7.73
N ALA A 110 9.14 -2.94 -7.40
CA ALA A 110 8.15 -3.40 -8.36
C ALA A 110 7.26 -2.23 -8.84
N ASP A 111 6.80 -2.32 -10.08
CA ASP A 111 5.97 -1.31 -10.73
C ASP A 111 4.51 -1.76 -10.77
N PHE A 112 3.64 -1.11 -10.03
CA PHE A 112 2.19 -1.36 -9.97
C PHE A 112 1.37 -0.22 -10.57
N ARG A 113 1.97 0.63 -11.40
CA ARG A 113 1.26 1.77 -11.98
C ARG A 113 0.01 1.30 -12.72
N LEU A 114 -1.12 1.94 -12.44
CA LEU A 114 -2.44 1.60 -13.03
C LEU A 114 -2.95 0.16 -12.73
N ALA A 115 -2.26 -0.62 -11.89
CA ALA A 115 -2.67 -1.98 -11.58
C ALA A 115 -3.93 -2.01 -10.70
N ASP A 116 -4.66 -3.12 -10.78
CA ASP A 116 -5.82 -3.38 -9.94
C ASP A 116 -5.48 -4.43 -8.87
N LEU A 117 -5.25 -3.99 -7.64
CA LEU A 117 -4.96 -4.80 -6.47
C LEU A 117 -6.14 -4.84 -5.48
N ARG A 118 -7.39 -4.63 -5.94
CA ARG A 118 -8.55 -4.71 -5.02
C ARG A 118 -8.57 -6.07 -4.32
N GLU A 119 -8.67 -6.02 -2.99
CA GLU A 119 -8.69 -7.21 -2.11
C GLU A 119 -7.42 -8.09 -2.21
N ALA A 120 -6.31 -7.60 -2.77
CA ALA A 120 -5.05 -8.35 -2.77
C ALA A 120 -4.50 -8.53 -1.35
N MET A 121 -3.86 -9.68 -1.09
CA MET A 121 -3.27 -10.02 0.21
C MET A 121 -1.76 -9.79 0.19
N LEU A 122 -1.27 -8.71 0.79
CA LEU A 122 0.15 -8.35 0.84
C LEU A 122 0.75 -8.45 2.26
N LEU A 123 0.12 -9.16 3.21
CA LEU A 123 0.57 -9.23 4.60
C LEU A 123 2.09 -9.49 4.72
N GLY A 124 2.80 -8.55 5.35
CA GLY A 124 4.24 -8.63 5.58
C GLY A 124 5.13 -8.59 4.33
N ALA A 125 4.61 -8.20 3.17
CA ALA A 125 5.40 -8.04 1.96
C ALA A 125 6.40 -6.88 2.07
N ASN A 126 7.53 -7.02 1.37
CA ASN A 126 8.48 -5.92 1.22
C ASN A 126 8.17 -5.14 -0.06
N LEU A 127 7.57 -3.97 0.09
CA LEU A 127 7.14 -3.07 -1.00
C LEU A 127 8.03 -1.83 -1.11
N SER A 128 9.24 -1.88 -0.54
CA SER A 128 10.12 -0.73 -0.53
C SER A 128 10.43 -0.25 -1.95
N ASN A 129 10.32 1.05 -2.18
CA ASN A 129 10.49 1.72 -3.47
C ASN A 129 9.52 1.28 -4.59
N ALA A 130 8.44 0.56 -4.27
CA ALA A 130 7.43 0.21 -5.26
C ALA A 130 6.64 1.46 -5.73
N ASP A 131 6.14 1.40 -6.97
CA ASP A 131 5.33 2.48 -7.55
C ASP A 131 3.87 2.05 -7.74
N PHE A 132 2.96 2.70 -7.03
CA PHE A 132 1.51 2.46 -7.09
C PHE A 132 0.76 3.65 -7.71
N TRP A 133 1.41 4.46 -8.56
CA TRP A 133 0.74 5.61 -9.15
C TRP A 133 -0.55 5.19 -9.86
N ALA A 134 -1.66 5.83 -9.46
CA ALA A 134 -3.01 5.56 -9.93
C ALA A 134 -3.49 4.08 -9.80
N ALA A 135 -2.86 3.28 -8.94
CA ALA A 135 -3.29 1.92 -8.67
C ALA A 135 -4.61 1.87 -7.86
N ARG A 136 -5.41 0.83 -8.09
CA ARG A 136 -6.65 0.56 -7.34
C ARG A 136 -6.33 -0.46 -6.26
N MET A 137 -6.50 -0.10 -4.99
CA MET A 137 -6.13 -0.95 -3.84
C MET A 137 -7.21 -0.96 -2.76
N THR A 138 -8.47 -0.77 -3.17
CA THR A 138 -9.59 -0.78 -2.23
C THR A 138 -9.67 -2.14 -1.54
N GLY A 139 -9.67 -2.14 -0.21
CA GLY A 139 -9.71 -3.35 0.61
C GLY A 139 -8.44 -4.23 0.57
N ALA A 140 -7.35 -3.78 -0.06
CA ALA A 140 -6.10 -4.54 -0.06
C ALA A 140 -5.52 -4.64 1.38
N SER A 141 -4.94 -5.79 1.72
CA SER A 141 -4.32 -6.00 3.03
C SER A 141 -2.80 -5.84 2.95
N LEU A 142 -2.30 -4.70 3.43
CA LEU A 142 -0.90 -4.31 3.53
C LEU A 142 -0.38 -4.32 4.98
N LYS A 143 -1.02 -5.09 5.87
CA LYS A 143 -0.64 -5.14 7.28
C LYS A 143 0.83 -5.53 7.45
N GLY A 144 1.56 -4.77 8.27
CA GLY A 144 2.98 -5.00 8.54
C GLY A 144 3.91 -4.89 7.32
N CYS A 145 3.47 -4.28 6.21
CA CYS A 145 4.31 -4.11 5.03
C CYS A 145 5.43 -3.08 5.27
N ASN A 146 6.56 -3.30 4.57
CA ASN A 146 7.56 -2.26 4.37
C ASN A 146 7.19 -1.41 3.14
N LEU A 147 6.71 -0.19 3.36
CA LEU A 147 6.34 0.78 2.33
C LEU A 147 7.34 1.95 2.25
N THR A 148 8.59 1.72 2.68
CA THR A 148 9.66 2.72 2.61
C THR A 148 9.86 3.20 1.18
N GLY A 149 9.88 4.50 0.93
CA GLY A 149 10.17 5.04 -0.40
C GLY A 149 9.07 4.84 -1.46
N VAL A 150 7.88 4.36 -1.06
CA VAL A 150 6.76 4.06 -1.96
C VAL A 150 6.21 5.32 -2.65
N ASN A 151 5.60 5.16 -3.82
CA ASN A 151 4.81 6.19 -4.50
C ASN A 151 3.32 5.79 -4.53
N PHE A 152 2.45 6.53 -3.84
CA PHE A 152 0.99 6.31 -3.86
C PHE A 152 0.22 7.47 -4.51
N ALA A 153 0.90 8.31 -5.31
CA ALA A 153 0.24 9.43 -5.98
C ALA A 153 -0.96 8.96 -6.82
N GLY A 154 -2.15 9.49 -6.54
CA GLY A 154 -3.38 9.12 -7.25
C GLY A 154 -3.92 7.72 -6.93
N ALA A 155 -3.28 6.95 -6.04
CA ALA A 155 -3.78 5.63 -5.66
C ALA A 155 -5.11 5.72 -4.91
N ILE A 156 -5.99 4.74 -5.16
CA ILE A 156 -7.29 4.63 -4.48
C ILE A 156 -7.19 3.50 -3.46
N MET A 157 -7.06 3.87 -2.18
CA MET A 157 -6.76 2.95 -1.07
C MET A 157 -7.86 2.99 0.00
N ALA A 158 -9.11 3.27 -0.40
CA ALA A 158 -10.23 3.26 0.53
C ALA A 158 -10.36 1.88 1.19
N ALA A 159 -10.55 1.86 2.51
CA ALA A 159 -10.62 0.65 3.32
C ALA A 159 -9.39 -0.29 3.23
N ALA A 160 -8.24 0.18 2.73
CA ALA A 160 -7.02 -0.61 2.75
C ALA A 160 -6.54 -0.85 4.19
N GLU A 161 -6.02 -2.04 4.47
CA GLU A 161 -5.55 -2.43 5.79
C GLU A 161 -4.02 -2.30 5.88
N MET A 162 -3.52 -1.27 6.55
CA MET A 162 -2.10 -0.93 6.66
C MET A 162 -1.63 -0.90 8.12
N ALA A 163 -2.29 -1.64 9.01
CA ALA A 163 -1.93 -1.68 10.42
C ALA A 163 -0.47 -2.13 10.59
N GLY A 164 0.33 -1.37 11.34
CA GLY A 164 1.75 -1.65 11.57
C GLY A 164 2.66 -1.51 10.33
N ALA A 165 2.18 -0.97 9.21
CA ALA A 165 3.01 -0.74 8.04
C ALA A 165 3.93 0.48 8.24
N THR A 166 5.10 0.49 7.58
CA THR A 166 6.07 1.60 7.67
C THR A 166 6.20 2.35 6.35
N PHE A 167 6.07 3.67 6.39
CA PHE A 167 6.05 4.57 5.21
C PHE A 167 7.28 5.50 5.18
N VAL A 168 8.36 5.14 5.85
CA VAL A 168 9.55 6.01 5.96
C VAL A 168 10.03 6.45 4.57
N GLY A 169 10.17 7.76 4.36
CA GLY A 169 10.62 8.30 3.08
C GLY A 169 9.66 8.07 1.90
N ALA A 170 8.38 7.75 2.15
CA ALA A 170 7.37 7.68 1.09
C ALA A 170 7.41 8.95 0.22
N LYS A 171 7.55 8.76 -1.10
CA LYS A 171 7.88 9.82 -2.05
C LYS A 171 6.69 10.74 -2.32
N ASN A 172 5.52 10.16 -2.57
CA ASN A 172 4.30 10.93 -2.82
C ASN A 172 3.08 10.26 -2.18
N MET A 173 2.43 10.95 -1.26
CA MET A 173 1.14 10.55 -0.68
C MET A 173 0.17 11.74 -0.53
N SER A 174 0.44 12.87 -1.17
CA SER A 174 -0.49 14.01 -1.17
C SER A 174 -1.76 13.68 -1.93
N GLY A 175 -2.92 14.09 -1.39
CA GLY A 175 -4.24 13.89 -2.01
C GLY A 175 -4.70 12.43 -2.10
N VAL A 176 -3.96 11.47 -1.52
CA VAL A 176 -4.31 10.05 -1.59
C VAL A 176 -5.66 9.77 -0.93
N ASN A 177 -6.43 8.83 -1.49
CA ASN A 177 -7.69 8.40 -0.89
C ASN A 177 -7.47 7.23 0.08
N LEU A 178 -7.48 7.55 1.37
CA LEU A 178 -7.37 6.64 2.52
C LEU A 178 -8.66 6.62 3.35
N LYS A 179 -9.81 6.93 2.75
CA LYS A 179 -11.10 6.93 3.47
C LYS A 179 -11.35 5.54 4.04
N ARG A 180 -11.70 5.46 5.34
CA ARG A 180 -11.90 4.21 6.09
C ARG A 180 -10.68 3.26 6.14
N ALA A 181 -9.49 3.72 5.75
CA ALA A 181 -8.28 2.91 5.83
C ALA A 181 -7.93 2.58 7.30
N ILE A 182 -7.30 1.42 7.51
CA ILE A 182 -6.82 0.99 8.83
C ILE A 182 -5.32 1.23 8.89
N LEU A 183 -4.89 2.28 9.59
CA LEU A 183 -3.51 2.73 9.78
C LEU A 183 -3.07 2.59 11.24
N THR A 184 -3.76 1.76 12.03
CA THR A 184 -3.46 1.54 13.45
C THR A 184 -2.00 1.12 13.64
N ARG A 185 -1.25 1.84 14.48
CA ARG A 185 0.20 1.64 14.71
C ARG A 185 1.07 1.74 13.45
N ALA A 186 0.60 2.38 12.38
CA ALA A 186 1.44 2.63 11.21
C ALA A 186 2.51 3.69 11.52
N VAL A 187 3.66 3.58 10.85
CA VAL A 187 4.76 4.56 10.95
C VAL A 187 4.71 5.49 9.75
N LEU A 188 4.27 6.73 9.99
CA LEU A 188 4.03 7.81 9.03
C LEU A 188 4.91 9.04 9.30
N THR A 189 5.99 8.87 10.06
CA THR A 189 6.92 9.95 10.41
C THR A 189 7.44 10.67 9.16
N LYS A 190 7.26 12.01 9.13
CA LYS A 190 7.64 12.91 8.04
C LYS A 190 6.96 12.65 6.69
N VAL A 191 5.90 11.84 6.65
CA VAL A 191 5.18 11.55 5.41
C VAL A 191 4.36 12.77 4.97
N ASN A 192 4.31 13.02 3.67
CA ASN A 192 3.47 14.06 3.09
C ASN A 192 2.07 13.54 2.71
N LEU A 193 1.08 13.83 3.55
CA LEU A 193 -0.35 13.53 3.38
C LEU A 193 -1.19 14.80 3.16
N ALA A 194 -0.58 15.89 2.65
CA ALA A 194 -1.32 17.12 2.39
C ALA A 194 -2.53 16.87 1.46
N GLY A 195 -3.70 17.37 1.85
CA GLY A 195 -4.94 17.19 1.11
C GLY A 195 -5.48 15.75 1.04
N ALA A 196 -4.89 14.79 1.77
CA ALA A 196 -5.33 13.40 1.74
C ALA A 196 -6.75 13.23 2.29
N PHE A 197 -7.48 12.23 1.79
CA PHE A 197 -8.81 11.86 2.27
C PHE A 197 -8.69 10.75 3.30
N LEU A 198 -8.83 11.08 4.58
CA LEU A 198 -8.67 10.20 5.74
C LEU A 198 -9.97 10.07 6.55
N GLY A 199 -11.11 10.49 6.00
CA GLY A 199 -12.40 10.40 6.67
C GLY A 199 -12.71 8.99 7.14
N ASP A 200 -13.23 8.86 8.37
CA ASP A 200 -13.57 7.58 8.99
C ASP A 200 -12.39 6.59 9.12
N SER A 201 -11.13 7.04 8.95
CA SER A 201 -9.95 6.17 9.05
C SER A 201 -9.58 5.82 10.50
N PHE A 202 -8.82 4.74 10.67
CA PHE A 202 -8.33 4.25 11.96
C PHE A 202 -6.82 4.48 12.06
N LEU A 203 -6.42 5.57 12.69
CA LEU A 203 -5.03 5.98 12.96
C LEU A 203 -4.66 5.82 14.45
N ASP A 204 -5.43 5.03 15.21
CA ASP A 204 -5.16 4.80 16.62
C ASP A 204 -3.70 4.33 16.81
N GLU A 205 -2.96 4.97 17.71
CA GLU A 205 -1.56 4.67 18.02
C GLU A 205 -0.58 4.81 16.84
N ALA A 206 -0.95 5.49 15.75
CA ALA A 206 -0.04 5.74 14.64
C ALA A 206 1.10 6.70 15.04
N GLU A 207 2.29 6.46 14.51
CA GLU A 207 3.45 7.35 14.65
C GLU A 207 3.47 8.34 13.50
N MET A 208 3.14 9.60 13.76
CA MET A 208 2.93 10.64 12.75
C MET A 208 3.73 11.91 13.09
N THR A 209 4.90 11.76 13.72
CA THR A 209 5.80 12.87 14.04
C THR A 209 6.21 13.60 12.75
N GLU A 210 6.14 14.94 12.77
CA GLU A 210 6.46 15.80 11.62
C GLU A 210 5.67 15.47 10.33
N VAL A 211 4.53 14.77 10.43
CA VAL A 211 3.68 14.48 9.25
C VAL A 211 3.11 15.78 8.68
N ASN A 212 2.98 15.85 7.36
CA ASN A 212 2.25 16.95 6.72
C ASN A 212 0.83 16.51 6.38
N LEU A 213 -0.16 17.05 7.08
CA LEU A 213 -1.60 16.87 6.91
C LEU A 213 -2.30 18.17 6.50
N GLY A 214 -1.57 19.16 5.98
CA GLY A 214 -2.15 20.45 5.58
C GLY A 214 -3.34 20.27 4.64
N GLY A 215 -4.50 20.82 4.99
CA GLY A 215 -5.75 20.72 4.24
C GLY A 215 -6.33 19.30 4.11
N ALA A 216 -5.82 18.31 4.84
CA ALA A 216 -6.32 16.94 4.77
C ALA A 216 -7.73 16.79 5.38
N TYR A 217 -8.48 15.79 4.93
CA TYR A 217 -9.85 15.51 5.38
C TYR A 217 -9.86 14.36 6.37
N LEU A 218 -9.92 14.65 7.67
CA LEU A 218 -9.90 13.68 8.78
C LEU A 218 -11.24 13.62 9.55
N ALA A 219 -12.35 14.06 8.95
CA ALA A 219 -13.63 14.03 9.63
C ALA A 219 -13.95 12.60 10.13
N HIS A 220 -14.36 12.48 11.39
CA HIS A 220 -14.64 11.20 12.07
C HIS A 220 -13.45 10.23 12.20
N ALA A 221 -12.23 10.62 11.81
CA ALA A 221 -11.07 9.76 11.94
C ALA A 221 -10.76 9.47 13.42
N ARG A 222 -10.19 8.29 13.68
CA ARG A 222 -9.76 7.86 15.00
C ARG A 222 -8.25 7.99 15.12
N LEU A 223 -7.78 8.91 15.96
CA LEU A 223 -6.38 9.20 16.23
C LEU A 223 -6.07 9.01 17.72
N THR A 224 -6.77 8.09 18.40
CA THR A 224 -6.58 7.88 19.85
C THR A 224 -5.13 7.48 20.11
N ARG A 225 -4.45 8.17 21.04
CA ARG A 225 -3.03 7.92 21.36
C ARG A 225 -2.08 8.01 20.17
N ALA A 226 -2.46 8.66 19.06
CA ALA A 226 -1.55 8.91 17.95
C ALA A 226 -0.49 9.95 18.33
N THR A 227 0.72 9.79 17.79
CA THR A 227 1.80 10.77 17.96
C THR A 227 1.81 11.72 16.77
N LEU A 228 1.46 12.98 16.98
CA LEU A 228 1.38 14.06 16.00
C LEU A 228 2.33 15.22 16.37
N THR A 229 3.40 14.93 17.11
CA THR A 229 4.39 15.93 17.51
C THR A 229 4.94 16.66 16.28
N GLN A 230 4.91 18.00 16.32
CA GLN A 230 5.34 18.87 15.20
C GLN A 230 4.63 18.59 13.86
N ALA A 231 3.47 17.94 13.87
CA ALA A 231 2.69 17.72 12.66
C ALA A 231 2.15 19.04 12.09
N ASN A 232 2.11 19.16 10.76
CA ASN A 232 1.41 20.25 10.09
C ASN A 232 -0.04 19.84 9.80
N LEU A 233 -1.00 20.41 10.52
CA LEU A 233 -2.45 20.22 10.36
C LEU A 233 -3.13 21.52 9.90
N ALA A 234 -2.40 22.47 9.34
CA ALA A 234 -2.95 23.77 8.94
C ALA A 234 -4.12 23.58 7.94
N GLY A 235 -5.28 24.16 8.26
CA GLY A 235 -6.50 24.03 7.45
C GLY A 235 -7.08 22.61 7.35
N ALA A 236 -6.60 21.64 8.13
CA ALA A 236 -7.11 20.28 8.10
C ALA A 236 -8.55 20.21 8.66
N PHE A 237 -9.37 19.30 8.11
CA PHE A 237 -10.76 19.09 8.53
C PHE A 237 -10.84 17.91 9.49
N LEU A 238 -10.86 18.18 10.80
CA LEU A 238 -10.90 17.19 11.89
C LEU A 238 -12.26 17.15 12.59
N ALA A 239 -13.33 17.58 11.92
CA ALA A 239 -14.66 17.61 12.52
C ALA A 239 -15.04 16.22 13.07
N ARG A 240 -15.41 16.17 14.36
CA ARG A 240 -15.77 14.93 15.07
C ARG A 240 -14.67 13.85 15.08
N ALA A 241 -13.41 14.21 14.84
CA ALA A 241 -12.28 13.30 14.99
C ALA A 241 -12.05 12.95 16.46
N LYS A 242 -11.59 11.73 16.73
CA LYS A 242 -11.23 11.26 18.08
C LYS A 242 -9.73 11.39 18.28
N LEU A 243 -9.30 12.37 19.06
CA LEU A 243 -7.91 12.68 19.37
C LEU A 243 -7.59 12.42 20.85
N THR A 244 -8.40 11.60 21.53
CA THR A 244 -8.22 11.31 22.96
C THR A 244 -6.81 10.78 23.22
N LYS A 245 -6.10 11.37 24.18
CA LYS A 245 -4.71 11.03 24.53
C LYS A 245 -3.69 11.17 23.38
N ALA A 246 -4.03 11.86 22.28
CA ALA A 246 -3.10 12.10 21.20
C ALA A 246 -2.03 13.11 21.63
N ASN A 247 -0.80 12.94 21.15
CA ASN A 247 0.27 13.90 21.39
C ASN A 247 0.37 14.86 20.20
N LEU A 248 -0.09 16.10 20.37
CA LEU A 248 -0.04 17.17 19.37
C LEU A 248 0.98 18.26 19.77
N SER A 249 1.97 17.94 20.61
CA SER A 249 2.97 18.91 21.04
C SER A 249 3.68 19.56 19.86
N GLY A 250 3.71 20.89 19.84
CA GLY A 250 4.29 21.69 18.75
C GLY A 250 3.58 21.57 17.39
N ALA A 251 2.40 20.94 17.31
CA ALA A 251 1.67 20.81 16.05
C ALA A 251 1.11 22.16 15.56
N ILE A 252 1.01 22.31 14.24
CA ILE A 252 0.46 23.52 13.59
C ILE A 252 -0.99 23.24 13.20
N LEU A 253 -1.96 23.77 13.94
CA LEU A 253 -3.40 23.63 13.68
C LEU A 253 -4.05 24.93 13.19
N ARG A 254 -3.28 25.87 12.64
CA ARG A 254 -3.79 27.16 12.16
C ARG A 254 -4.94 26.97 11.17
N GLY A 255 -6.11 27.54 11.47
CA GLY A 255 -7.30 27.42 10.63
C GLY A 255 -7.89 26.00 10.53
N ALA A 256 -7.45 25.04 11.34
CA ALA A 256 -7.99 23.69 11.34
C ALA A 256 -9.44 23.67 11.84
N VAL A 257 -10.26 22.79 11.28
CA VAL A 257 -11.68 22.64 11.66
C VAL A 257 -11.81 21.47 12.63
N LEU A 258 -11.96 21.76 13.92
CA LEU A 258 -12.07 20.77 15.00
C LEU A 258 -13.49 20.72 15.61
N THR A 259 -14.51 21.21 14.90
CA THR A 259 -15.90 21.22 15.40
C THR A 259 -16.33 19.83 15.86
N GLY A 260 -16.72 19.71 17.14
CA GLY A 260 -17.13 18.44 17.74
C GLY A 260 -16.02 17.39 17.94
N ALA A 261 -14.74 17.75 17.74
CA ALA A 261 -13.62 16.83 17.95
C ALA A 261 -13.43 16.52 19.44
N ASN A 262 -12.89 15.34 19.75
CA ASN A 262 -12.59 14.95 21.12
C ASN A 262 -11.08 14.97 21.38
N LEU A 263 -10.59 16.00 22.07
CA LEU A 263 -9.20 16.18 22.48
C LEU A 263 -8.96 15.79 23.95
N PHE A 264 -9.87 15.05 24.59
CA PHE A 264 -9.73 14.68 26.01
C PHE A 264 -8.37 14.04 26.31
N GLU A 265 -7.63 14.58 27.29
CA GLU A 265 -6.26 14.19 27.64
C GLU A 265 -5.22 14.30 26.51
N ALA A 266 -5.51 15.03 25.43
CA ALA A 266 -4.51 15.30 24.38
C ALA A 266 -3.45 16.30 24.86
N ASP A 267 -2.20 16.10 24.45
CA ASP A 267 -1.12 17.06 24.71
C ASP A 267 -1.09 18.11 23.60
N LEU A 268 -1.43 19.36 23.93
CA LEU A 268 -1.38 20.52 23.03
C LEU A 268 -0.22 21.47 23.37
N THR A 269 0.78 21.03 24.15
CA THR A 269 1.90 21.88 24.56
C THR A 269 2.60 22.49 23.36
N GLY A 270 2.60 23.83 23.26
CA GLY A 270 3.21 24.56 22.15
C GLY A 270 2.53 24.41 20.80
N ALA A 271 1.32 23.83 20.74
CA ALA A 271 0.54 23.76 19.51
C ALA A 271 0.03 25.16 19.10
N ASN A 272 0.09 25.48 17.80
CA ASN A 272 -0.50 26.70 17.26
C ASN A 272 -1.95 26.44 16.84
N LEU A 273 -2.90 27.07 17.52
CA LEU A 273 -4.36 26.96 17.28
C LEU A 273 -4.97 28.23 16.66
N ASP A 274 -4.14 29.13 16.11
CA ASP A 274 -4.61 30.41 15.57
C ASP A 274 -5.72 30.21 14.53
N GLY A 275 -6.90 30.77 14.80
CA GLY A 275 -8.06 30.63 13.92
C GLY A 275 -8.64 29.22 13.80
N ALA A 276 -8.27 28.27 14.68
CA ALA A 276 -8.87 26.95 14.69
C ALA A 276 -10.36 27.01 15.12
N HIS A 277 -11.22 26.24 14.45
CA HIS A 277 -12.65 26.20 14.76
C HIS A 277 -12.95 25.08 15.76
N LEU A 278 -13.11 25.44 17.04
CA LEU A 278 -13.24 24.48 18.15
C LEU A 278 -14.67 24.26 18.66
N ALA A 279 -15.69 24.88 18.05
CA ALA A 279 -17.06 24.83 18.57
C ALA A 279 -17.52 23.39 18.90
N GLY A 280 -17.91 23.16 20.16
CA GLY A 280 -18.38 21.87 20.66
C GLY A 280 -17.31 20.78 20.75
N ALA A 281 -16.03 21.14 20.64
CA ALA A 281 -14.94 20.20 20.89
C ALA A 281 -14.78 19.95 22.39
N THR A 282 -14.48 18.70 22.76
CA THR A 282 -13.99 18.38 24.10
C THR A 282 -12.52 18.73 24.19
N MET A 283 -12.15 19.64 25.09
CA MET A 283 -10.78 20.11 25.30
C MET A 283 -9.95 19.12 26.14
N PRO A 284 -8.61 19.27 26.22
CA PRO A 284 -7.75 18.34 26.97
C PRO A 284 -8.14 18.10 28.43
N ASP A 285 -8.68 19.11 29.10
CA ASP A 285 -9.15 19.03 30.49
C ASP A 285 -10.57 18.45 30.64
N GLY A 286 -11.23 18.10 29.53
CA GLY A 286 -12.60 17.60 29.49
C GLY A 286 -13.68 18.68 29.37
N SER A 287 -13.32 19.96 29.40
CA SER A 287 -14.26 21.06 29.16
C SER A 287 -14.76 21.09 27.70
N GLN A 288 -15.84 21.82 27.44
CA GLN A 288 -16.37 22.04 26.10
C GLN A 288 -15.96 23.44 25.62
N ALA A 289 -15.48 23.55 24.38
CA ALA A 289 -15.14 24.81 23.71
C ALA A 289 -16.33 25.48 23.01
#